data_AF-A0A243QHK7-F1
#
_entry.id   AF-A0A243QHK7-F1
#
_cell.length_a   1.000
_cell.length_b   1.000
_cell.length_c   1.000
_cell.angle_alpha   90.00
_cell.angle_beta   90.00
_cell.angle_gamma   90.00
#
_symmetry.space_group_name_H-M   'P 1'
#
loop_
_entity.id
_entity.type
_entity.pdbx_description
1 polymer ?
#
loop_
_entity_poly.entity_id
_entity_poly.type
_entity_poly.pdbx_seq_one_letter_code
_entity_poly.pdbx_strand_id
1 'polypeptide(L)'
;MGDGTAVPLEPHEIALLGNGPRTAVTVAVVDLYLRGLVEADRPGTMRAGIADAVSAERAPSPLAQAVHACLHEPTGLLTLVKDPDVRLALALMRIPLAEAGLVRRAEVGGKGLLK
;
A
#
# COMPACT_ATOMS: atom_id res chain seq x y z
N MET A 1 -8.87 -23.64 -24.16
CA MET A 1 -9.13 -22.20 -23.99
C MET A 1 -9.26 -22.01 -22.49
N GLY A 2 -8.18 -21.63 -21.82
CA GLY A 2 -8.15 -21.56 -20.36
C GLY A 2 -9.12 -20.48 -19.90
N ASP A 3 -9.99 -20.85 -18.98
CA ASP A 3 -10.78 -20.00 -18.10
C ASP A 3 -9.86 -19.00 -17.39
N GLY A 4 -9.58 -17.89 -18.09
CA GLY A 4 -8.86 -16.75 -17.58
C GLY A 4 -9.66 -16.05 -16.49
N THR A 5 -9.74 -16.64 -15.31
CA THR A 5 -10.17 -15.95 -14.10
C THR A 5 -9.12 -14.89 -13.81
N ALA A 6 -9.28 -13.71 -14.41
CA ALA A 6 -8.49 -12.55 -14.08
C ALA A 6 -8.61 -12.34 -12.57
N VAL A 7 -7.50 -12.51 -11.85
CA VAL A 7 -7.45 -12.22 -10.42
C VAL A 7 -7.86 -10.75 -10.29
N PRO A 8 -8.97 -10.43 -9.60
CA PRO A 8 -9.37 -9.04 -9.41
C PRO A 8 -8.29 -8.38 -8.57
N LEU A 9 -7.49 -7.51 -9.19
CA LEU A 9 -6.42 -6.78 -8.53
C LEU A 9 -6.97 -5.48 -7.96
N GLU A 10 -6.57 -5.17 -6.73
CA GLU A 10 -6.87 -3.90 -6.10
C GLU A 10 -5.96 -2.79 -6.69
N PRO A 11 -6.40 -1.52 -6.73
CA PRO A 11 -5.66 -0.44 -7.38
C PRO A 11 -4.21 -0.26 -6.91
N HIS A 12 -3.95 -0.47 -5.62
CA HIS A 12 -2.62 -0.37 -5.02
C HIS A 12 -1.72 -1.56 -5.37
N GLU A 13 -2.29 -2.73 -5.68
CA GLU A 13 -1.56 -3.89 -6.22
C GLU A 13 -1.17 -3.64 -7.67
N ILE A 14 -2.09 -3.11 -8.50
CA ILE A 14 -1.78 -2.68 -9.88
C ILE A 14 -0.64 -1.65 -9.87
N ALA A 15 -0.71 -0.66 -8.98
CA ALA A 15 0.33 0.34 -8.82
C ALA A 15 1.68 -0.25 -8.39
N LEU A 16 1.67 -1.23 -7.49
CA LEU A 16 2.88 -1.96 -7.09
C LEU A 16 3.50 -2.68 -8.29
N LEU A 17 2.70 -3.39 -9.06
CA LEU A 17 3.17 -4.18 -10.22
C LEU A 17 3.70 -3.29 -11.35
N GLY A 18 3.03 -2.17 -11.63
CA GLY A 18 3.40 -1.29 -12.74
C GLY A 18 4.58 -0.37 -12.42
N ASN A 19 4.60 0.24 -11.23
CA ASN A 19 5.53 1.34 -10.90
C ASN A 19 6.19 1.21 -9.52
N GLY A 20 5.97 0.10 -8.81
CA GLY A 20 6.67 -0.23 -7.58
C GLY A 20 6.09 0.36 -6.29
N PRO A 21 6.80 0.17 -5.16
CA PRO A 21 6.33 0.48 -3.81
C PRO A 21 5.81 1.90 -3.60
N ARG A 22 6.52 2.90 -4.13
CA ARG A 22 6.17 4.31 -3.95
C ARG A 22 4.78 4.61 -4.52
N THR A 23 4.48 4.09 -5.71
CA THR A 23 3.20 4.32 -6.38
C THR A 23 2.08 3.58 -5.67
N ALA A 24 2.32 2.37 -5.17
CA ALA A 24 1.36 1.65 -4.35
C ALA A 24 0.98 2.43 -3.08
N VAL A 25 1.97 3.00 -2.38
CA VAL A 25 1.74 3.85 -1.21
C VAL A 25 0.98 5.12 -1.58
N THR A 26 1.29 5.75 -2.71
CA THR A 26 0.52 6.91 -3.20
C THR A 26 -0.93 6.55 -3.44
N VAL A 27 -1.22 5.41 -4.08
CA VAL A 27 -2.60 4.98 -4.32
C VAL A 27 -3.32 4.66 -3.01
N ALA A 28 -2.65 4.05 -2.03
CA ALA A 28 -3.21 3.82 -0.70
C ALA A 28 -3.55 5.15 0.02
N VAL A 29 -2.67 6.16 -0.07
CA VAL A 29 -2.93 7.51 0.44
C VAL A 29 -4.14 8.14 -0.25
N VAL A 30 -4.24 8.03 -1.58
CA VAL A 30 -5.38 8.58 -2.33
C VAL A 30 -6.70 7.90 -1.93
N ASP A 31 -6.70 6.58 -1.76
CA ASP A 31 -7.87 5.83 -1.25
C ASP A 31 -8.29 6.35 0.13
N LEU A 32 -7.34 6.53 1.06
CA LEU A 32 -7.63 7.09 2.38
C LEU A 32 -8.13 8.54 2.32
N TYR A 33 -7.57 9.37 1.43
CA TYR A 33 -8.00 10.76 1.23
C TYR A 33 -9.43 10.83 0.72
N LEU A 34 -9.79 10.00 -0.27
CA LEU A 34 -11.15 9.93 -0.80
C LEU A 34 -12.17 9.43 0.23
N ARG A 35 -11.73 8.64 1.21
CA ARG A 35 -12.53 8.19 2.36
C ARG A 35 -12.58 9.20 3.50
N GLY A 36 -11.86 10.33 3.41
CA GLY A 36 -11.76 11.33 4.47
C GLY A 36 -10.89 10.92 5.66
N LEU A 37 -10.17 9.80 5.56
CA LEU A 37 -9.30 9.27 6.62
C LEU A 37 -7.91 9.91 6.63
N VAL A 38 -7.57 10.64 5.58
CA VAL A 38 -6.31 11.38 5.47
C VAL A 38 -6.58 12.76 4.90
N GLU A 39 -5.88 13.75 5.41
CA GLU A 39 -5.92 15.12 4.89
C GLU A 39 -4.51 15.66 4.69
N ALA A 40 -4.39 16.67 3.81
CA ALA A 40 -3.15 17.41 3.66
C ALA A 40 -2.92 18.27 4.90
N ASP A 41 -1.67 18.32 5.38
CA ASP A 41 -1.27 19.16 6.50
C ASP A 41 -0.34 20.28 6.00
N ARG A 42 0.93 20.29 6.41
CA ARG A 42 1.93 21.22 5.87
C ARG A 42 2.32 20.85 4.44
N PRO A 43 2.92 21.78 3.66
CA PRO A 43 3.41 21.48 2.32
C PRO A 43 4.28 20.21 2.30
N GLY A 44 3.81 19.17 1.60
CA GLY A 44 4.51 17.90 1.46
C GLY A 44 4.25 16.86 2.56
N THR A 45 3.38 17.15 3.54
CA THR A 45 2.98 16.20 4.59
C THR A 45 1.47 15.96 4.58
N MET A 46 1.10 14.83 5.17
CA MET A 46 -0.27 14.38 5.36
C MET A 46 -0.46 13.99 6.82
N ARG A 47 -1.69 14.02 7.31
CA ARG A 47 -2.05 13.56 8.65
C ARG A 47 -3.35 12.77 8.61
N ALA A 48 -3.64 12.03 9.68
CA ALA A 48 -4.93 11.37 9.83
C ALA A 48 -6.06 12.41 9.82
N GLY A 49 -7.11 12.12 9.06
CA GLY A 49 -8.32 12.91 9.02
C GLY A 49 -9.20 12.66 10.24
N ILE A 50 -10.25 13.47 10.40
CA ILE A 50 -11.22 13.35 11.50
C ILE A 50 -12.36 12.36 11.22
N ALA A 51 -12.45 11.83 9.99
CA ALA A 51 -13.51 10.89 9.63
C ALA A 51 -13.29 9.56 10.36
N ASP A 52 -14.37 9.01 10.92
CA ASP A 52 -14.31 7.71 11.58
C ASP A 52 -14.28 6.58 10.55
N ALA A 53 -13.34 5.65 10.71
CA ALA A 53 -13.13 4.50 9.81
C ALA A 53 -14.36 3.59 9.68
N VAL A 54 -15.35 3.78 10.56
CA VAL A 54 -16.62 3.04 10.61
C VAL A 54 -17.56 3.37 9.44
N SER A 55 -17.37 4.49 8.72
CA SER A 55 -18.23 4.87 7.58
C SER A 55 -17.80 4.28 6.23
N ALA A 56 -16.69 3.54 6.15
CA ALA A 56 -16.27 2.93 4.91
C ALA A 56 -17.02 1.61 4.66
N GLU A 57 -17.81 1.55 3.57
CA GLU A 57 -18.53 0.33 3.14
C GLU A 57 -17.62 -0.90 2.97
N ARG A 58 -16.32 -0.68 2.80
CA ARG A 58 -15.29 -1.71 2.71
C ARG A 58 -14.12 -1.39 3.62
N ALA A 59 -13.68 -2.36 4.41
CA ALA A 59 -12.48 -2.22 5.24
C ALA A 59 -11.27 -1.80 4.38
N PRO A 60 -10.43 -0.85 4.86
CA PRO A 60 -9.22 -0.45 4.15
C PRO A 60 -8.26 -1.64 4.02
N SER A 61 -7.47 -1.67 2.94
CA SER A 61 -6.48 -2.72 2.73
C SER A 61 -5.41 -2.71 3.84
N PRO A 62 -4.70 -3.83 4.09
CA PRO A 62 -3.63 -3.85 5.08
C PRO A 62 -2.54 -2.77 4.83
N LEU A 63 -2.25 -2.46 3.57
CA LEU A 63 -1.36 -1.35 3.21
C LEU A 63 -1.94 0.00 3.63
N ALA A 64 -3.21 0.26 3.34
CA ALA A 64 -3.88 1.49 3.73
C ALA A 64 -3.97 1.64 5.26
N GLN A 65 -4.21 0.54 5.99
CA GLN A 65 -4.19 0.54 7.47
C GLN A 65 -2.81 0.91 8.01
N ALA A 66 -1.74 0.30 7.48
CA ALA A 66 -0.37 0.62 7.89
C ALA A 66 -0.03 2.10 7.61
N VAL A 67 -0.37 2.61 6.42
CA VAL A 67 -0.19 4.03 6.09
C VAL A 67 -0.95 4.92 7.06
N HIS A 68 -2.22 4.63 7.34
CA HIS A 68 -3.03 5.42 8.26
C HIS A 68 -2.45 5.44 9.68
N ALA A 69 -1.93 4.32 10.16
CA ALA A 69 -1.27 4.24 11.48
C ALA A 69 -0.04 5.16 11.59
N CYS A 70 0.74 5.30 10.51
CA CYS A 70 1.88 6.22 10.47
C CYS A 70 1.46 7.70 10.51
N LEU A 71 0.21 8.02 10.18
CA LEU A 71 -0.29 9.40 10.05
C LEU A 71 -0.87 9.99 11.34
N HIS A 72 -0.65 9.33 12.49
CA HIS A 72 -0.93 9.92 13.80
C HIS A 72 -0.11 11.21 14.04
N GLU A 73 1.06 11.33 13.39
CA GLU A 73 1.83 12.55 13.25
C GLU A 73 1.93 12.97 11.76
N PRO A 74 2.03 14.28 11.46
CA PRO A 74 2.20 14.75 10.09
C PRO A 74 3.43 14.15 9.40
N THR A 75 3.20 13.34 8.36
CA THR A 75 4.26 12.55 7.70
C THR A 75 4.27 12.76 6.20
N GLY A 76 5.48 12.85 5.63
CA GLY A 76 5.68 12.96 4.18
C GLY A 76 5.69 11.61 3.47
N LEU A 77 5.34 11.60 2.18
CA LEU A 77 5.24 10.37 1.37
C LEU A 77 6.54 9.55 1.36
N LEU A 78 7.70 10.20 1.28
CA LEU A 78 8.99 9.50 1.28
C LEU A 78 9.32 8.82 2.61
N THR A 79 8.81 9.37 3.72
CA THR A 79 8.93 8.76 5.04
C THR A 79 8.04 7.54 5.14
N LEU A 80 6.78 7.62 4.70
CA LEU A 80 5.86 6.47 4.63
C LEU A 80 6.45 5.30 3.84
N VAL A 81 7.06 5.55 2.68
CA VAL A 81 7.66 4.47 1.86
C VAL A 81 8.84 3.78 2.56
N LYS A 82 9.52 4.48 3.47
CA LYS A 82 10.66 3.95 4.23
C LYS A 82 10.26 3.32 5.56
N ASP A 83 9.06 3.62 6.04
CA ASP A 83 8.53 3.13 7.30
C ASP A 83 8.51 1.59 7.33
N PRO A 84 8.98 0.96 8.43
CA PRO A 84 9.09 -0.49 8.53
C PRO A 84 7.74 -1.21 8.40
N ASP A 85 6.66 -0.66 8.96
CA ASP A 85 5.34 -1.30 8.94
C ASP A 85 4.70 -1.20 7.56
N VAL A 86 4.88 -0.06 6.87
CA VAL A 86 4.46 0.10 5.47
C VAL A 86 5.24 -0.86 4.56
N ARG A 87 6.55 -1.01 4.78
CA ARG A 87 7.38 -1.95 4.01
C ARG A 87 7.00 -3.40 4.29
N LEU A 88 6.64 -3.74 5.52
CA LEU A 88 6.12 -5.05 5.87
C LEU A 88 4.78 -5.33 5.18
N ALA A 89 3.84 -4.38 5.21
CA ALA A 89 2.55 -4.51 4.54
C ALA A 89 2.73 -4.74 3.03
N LEU A 90 3.65 -4.02 2.38
CA LEU A 90 4.01 -4.24 0.99
C LEU A 90 4.63 -5.63 0.75
N ALA A 91 5.52 -6.09 1.62
CA ALA A 91 6.12 -7.42 1.50
C ALA A 91 5.08 -8.53 1.62
N LEU A 92 4.15 -8.40 2.58
CA LEU A 92 3.03 -9.33 2.75
C LEU A 92 2.10 -9.32 1.54
N MET A 93 1.80 -8.14 0.99
CA MET A 93 0.99 -8.01 -0.23
C MET A 93 1.64 -8.67 -1.45
N ARG A 94 2.97 -8.73 -1.52
CA ARG A 94 3.68 -9.41 -2.62
C ARG A 94 3.55 -10.93 -2.58
N ILE A 95 3.22 -11.53 -1.44
CA ILE A 95 3.11 -12.99 -1.29
C ILE A 95 2.00 -13.56 -2.18
N PRO A 96 0.72 -13.16 -2.05
CA PRO A 96 -0.35 -13.68 -2.90
C PRO A 96 -0.14 -13.33 -4.38
N LEU A 97 0.45 -12.16 -4.68
CA LEU A 97 0.80 -11.80 -6.05
C LEU A 97 1.88 -12.72 -6.64
N ALA A 98 2.83 -13.18 -5.82
CA ALA A 98 3.86 -14.13 -6.26
C ALA A 98 3.30 -15.54 -6.41
N GLU A 99 2.37 -15.94 -5.55
CA GLU A 99 1.62 -17.19 -5.67
C GLU A 99 0.78 -17.21 -6.96
N ALA A 100 0.21 -16.07 -7.34
CA ALA A 100 -0.48 -15.87 -8.62
C ALA A 100 0.45 -15.73 -9.84
N GLY A 101 1.78 -15.77 -9.65
CA GLY A 101 2.76 -15.63 -10.73
C GLY A 101 2.94 -14.22 -11.28
N LEU A 102 2.43 -13.20 -10.58
CA LEU A 102 2.47 -11.79 -11.00
C LEU A 102 3.75 -11.06 -10.59
N VAL A 103 4.54 -11.61 -9.66
CA VAL A 103 5.85 -11.09 -9.25
C VAL A 103 6.86 -12.22 -9.15
N ARG A 104 8.11 -11.93 -9.52
CA ARG A 104 9.20 -12.90 -9.35
C ARG A 104 9.50 -13.08 -7.86
N ARG A 105 9.50 -14.34 -7.40
CA ARG A 105 9.78 -14.72 -5.99
C ARG A 105 11.12 -14.18 -5.45
N ALA A 106 12.11 -13.95 -6.32
CA ALA A 106 13.40 -13.35 -5.97
C ALA A 106 13.32 -11.90 -5.45
N GLU A 107 12.18 -11.23 -5.63
CA GLU A 107 11.95 -9.87 -5.14
C GLU A 107 11.16 -9.84 -3.82
N VAL A 108 10.79 -11.01 -3.28
CA VAL A 108 10.11 -11.19 -1.98
C VAL A 108 11.12 -11.43 -0.85
N GLY A 109 12.31 -11.96 -1.16
CA GLY A 109 13.45 -12.02 -0.25
C GLY A 109 14.43 -10.91 -0.58
N GLY A 110 14.72 -10.03 0.38
CA GLY A 110 15.70 -8.96 0.21
C GLY A 110 17.01 -9.46 -0.41
N LYS A 111 17.59 -8.68 -1.32
CA LYS A 111 18.94 -8.91 -1.88
C LYS A 111 19.91 -9.11 -0.72
N GLY A 112 20.29 -10.37 -0.47
CA GLY A 112 21.12 -10.69 0.68
C GLY A 112 21.24 -12.18 0.98
N LEU A 113 21.35 -13.03 -0.04
CA LEU A 113 21.95 -14.35 0.12
C LEU A 113 22.47 -14.80 -1.25
N LEU A 114 23.66 -15.42 -1.29
CA LEU A 114 24.49 -15.76 -2.45
C LEU A 114 25.55 -14.68 -2.81
N LYS A 115 26.53 -14.52 -1.93
CA LYS A 115 27.92 -14.80 -2.31
C LYS A 115 28.48 -15.83 -1.34
#